data_AF-A0A2T6BCN4-F1
#
_entry.id   AF-A0A2T6BCN4-F1
#
_cell.length_a   1.000
_cell.length_b   1.000
_cell.length_c   1.000
_cell.angle_alpha   90.00
_cell.angle_beta   90.00
_cell.angle_gamma   90.00
#
_symmetry.space_group_name_H-M   'P 1'
#
loop_
_entity.id
_entity.type
_entity.pdbx_description
1 polymer ?
#
loop_
_entity_poly.entity_id
_entity_poly.type
_entity_poly.pdbx_seq_one_letter_code
_entity_poly.pdbx_strand_id
1 'polypeptide(L)'
;MAEKSTSADTSKAKDASINAAAQLQEAGLGNILGVGTAWIEAVSDMSAELAHFVAERIKEDVKTQHEILHCRNVTDLQHIQADFIQKAIDQYQAETGKLIEMGSDAFAPKKAD
;
A
#
# COMPACT_ATOMS: atom_id res chain seq x y z
N MET A 1 -53.91 -40.15 10.82
CA MET A 1 -53.41 -39.10 9.90
C MET A 1 -52.63 -38.08 10.73
N ALA A 2 -51.31 -38.23 10.91
CA ALA A 2 -50.51 -37.27 11.71
C ALA A 2 -48.99 -37.28 11.41
N GLU A 3 -48.54 -37.63 10.20
CA GLU A 3 -47.09 -37.68 9.89
C GLU A 3 -46.64 -36.71 8.79
N LYS A 4 -47.54 -35.97 8.12
CA LYS A 4 -47.17 -35.16 6.94
C LYS A 4 -46.68 -33.74 7.26
N SER A 5 -46.95 -33.19 8.44
CA SER A 5 -46.63 -31.78 8.75
C SER A 5 -45.21 -31.55 9.29
N THR A 6 -44.56 -32.56 9.87
CA THR A 6 -43.24 -32.39 10.51
C THR A 6 -42.08 -32.36 9.50
N SER A 7 -42.22 -33.03 8.35
CA SER A 7 -41.15 -33.12 7.35
C SER A 7 -40.98 -31.86 6.49
N ALA A 8 -42.04 -31.10 6.24
CA ALA A 8 -41.99 -29.89 5.42
C ALA A 8 -41.36 -28.69 6.15
N ASP A 9 -41.59 -28.58 7.46
CA ASP A 9 -41.07 -27.49 8.29
C ASP A 9 -39.57 -27.66 8.58
N THR A 10 -39.14 -28.91 8.78
CA THR A 10 -37.72 -29.27 8.96
C THR A 10 -36.89 -29.04 7.68
N SER A 11 -37.49 -29.20 6.48
CA SER A 11 -36.81 -28.93 5.20
C SER A 11 -36.57 -27.43 5.00
N LYS A 12 -37.59 -26.59 5.20
CA LYS A 12 -37.45 -25.13 5.08
C LYS A 12 -36.44 -24.54 6.06
N ALA A 13 -36.42 -25.04 7.29
CA ALA A 13 -35.44 -24.61 8.29
C ALA A 13 -34.01 -24.98 7.91
N LYS A 14 -33.80 -26.18 7.32
CA LYS A 14 -32.50 -26.60 6.79
C LYS A 14 -32.09 -25.78 5.57
N ASP A 15 -32.99 -25.53 4.64
CA ASP A 15 -32.70 -24.70 3.46
C ASP A 15 -32.35 -23.25 3.83
N ALA A 16 -33.04 -22.68 4.83
CA ALA A 16 -32.71 -21.37 5.38
C ALA A 16 -31.33 -21.35 6.06
N SER A 17 -30.97 -22.39 6.81
CA SER A 17 -29.65 -22.50 7.45
C SER A 17 -28.51 -22.69 6.44
N ILE A 18 -28.74 -23.45 5.37
CA ILE A 18 -27.76 -23.68 4.30
C ILE A 18 -27.52 -22.38 3.52
N ASN A 19 -28.60 -21.64 3.21
CA ASN A 19 -28.49 -20.35 2.53
C ASN A 19 -27.81 -19.28 3.40
N ALA A 20 -28.10 -19.25 4.71
CA ALA A 20 -27.41 -18.34 5.64
C ALA A 20 -25.92 -18.67 5.78
N ALA A 21 -25.56 -19.96 5.81
CA ALA A 21 -24.17 -20.40 5.83
C ALA A 21 -23.45 -20.06 4.51
N ALA A 22 -24.12 -20.23 3.37
CA ALA A 22 -23.59 -19.87 2.06
C ALA A 22 -23.35 -18.35 1.93
N GLN A 23 -24.29 -17.52 2.40
CA GLN A 23 -24.13 -16.06 2.42
C GLN A 23 -22.99 -15.62 3.34
N LEU A 24 -22.84 -16.26 4.51
CA LEU A 24 -21.72 -15.98 5.42
C LEU A 24 -20.37 -16.40 4.81
N GLN A 25 -20.35 -17.52 4.09
CA GLN A 25 -19.16 -18.01 3.41
C GLN A 25 -18.78 -17.13 2.21
N GLU A 26 -19.75 -16.66 1.43
CA GLU A 26 -19.53 -15.77 0.30
C GLU A 26 -19.12 -14.35 0.76
N ALA A 27 -19.75 -13.82 1.80
CA ALA A 27 -19.32 -12.58 2.45
C ALA A 27 -17.92 -12.71 3.07
N GLY A 28 -17.61 -13.85 3.71
CA GLY A 28 -16.31 -14.12 4.30
C GLY A 28 -15.19 -14.27 3.27
N LEU A 29 -15.41 -15.09 2.24
CA LEU A 29 -14.43 -15.33 1.17
C LEU A 29 -14.27 -14.10 0.27
N GLY A 30 -15.36 -13.40 -0.08
CA GLY A 30 -15.32 -12.17 -0.86
C GLY A 30 -14.55 -11.07 -0.14
N ASN A 31 -14.76 -10.90 1.17
CA ASN A 31 -14.02 -9.93 1.97
C ASN A 31 -12.54 -10.30 2.15
N ILE A 32 -12.21 -11.59 2.34
CA ILE A 32 -10.80 -12.05 2.44
C ILE A 32 -10.05 -11.86 1.11
N LEU A 33 -10.66 -12.22 -0.01
CA LEU A 33 -10.04 -12.09 -1.33
C LEU A 33 -9.87 -10.61 -1.72
N GLY A 34 -10.88 -9.76 -1.46
CA GLY A 34 -10.81 -8.32 -1.74
C GLY A 34 -9.79 -7.57 -0.88
N VAL A 35 -9.66 -7.92 0.40
CA VAL A 35 -8.59 -7.39 1.28
C VAL A 35 -7.21 -7.88 0.81
N GLY A 36 -7.12 -9.15 0.38
CA GLY A 36 -5.88 -9.72 -0.15
C GLY A 36 -5.38 -9.01 -1.41
N THR A 37 -6.26 -8.70 -2.36
CA THR A 37 -5.88 -7.98 -3.59
C THR A 37 -5.48 -6.54 -3.30
N ALA A 38 -6.25 -5.81 -2.48
CA ALA A 38 -5.92 -4.42 -2.12
C ALA A 38 -4.59 -4.31 -1.38
N TRP A 39 -4.27 -5.29 -0.52
CA TRP A 39 -2.97 -5.35 0.16
C TRP A 39 -1.81 -5.60 -0.82
N ILE A 40 -1.98 -6.51 -1.79
CA ILE A 40 -0.96 -6.78 -2.82
C ILE A 40 -0.71 -5.53 -3.68
N GLU A 41 -1.78 -4.85 -4.11
CA GLU A 41 -1.69 -3.59 -4.87
C GLU A 41 -0.93 -2.52 -4.08
N ALA A 42 -1.30 -2.29 -2.82
CA ALA A 42 -0.63 -1.32 -1.97
C ALA A 42 0.87 -1.63 -1.76
N VAL A 43 1.23 -2.90 -1.55
CA VAL A 43 2.64 -3.32 -1.44
C VAL A 43 3.37 -3.09 -2.76
N SER A 44 2.73 -3.40 -3.89
CA SER A 44 3.30 -3.16 -5.22
C SER A 44 3.58 -1.67 -5.44
N ASP A 45 2.61 -0.80 -5.16
CA ASP A 45 2.76 0.65 -5.32
C ASP A 45 3.86 1.20 -4.41
N MET A 46 3.89 0.77 -3.15
CA MET A 46 4.96 1.14 -2.21
C MET A 46 6.35 0.70 -2.70
N SER A 47 6.45 -0.49 -3.28
CA SER A 47 7.73 -0.99 -3.82
C SER A 47 8.19 -0.19 -5.04
N ALA A 48 7.25 0.22 -5.90
CA ALA A 48 7.55 1.06 -7.05
C ALA A 48 8.03 2.44 -6.61
N GLU A 49 7.40 3.02 -5.58
CA GLU A 49 7.81 4.30 -5.02
C GLU A 49 9.22 4.25 -4.42
N LEU A 50 9.53 3.22 -3.62
CA LEU A 50 10.87 3.04 -3.08
C LEU A 50 11.93 2.92 -4.19
N ALA A 51 11.63 2.19 -5.26
CA ALA A 51 12.53 2.09 -6.41
C ALA A 51 12.73 3.44 -7.10
N HIS A 52 11.67 4.23 -7.24
CA HIS A 52 11.73 5.58 -7.79
C HIS A 52 12.60 6.51 -6.92
N PHE A 53 12.39 6.50 -5.61
CA PHE A 53 13.17 7.28 -4.66
C PHE A 53 14.67 6.96 -4.74
N VAL A 54 15.03 5.67 -4.78
CA VAL A 54 16.43 5.25 -4.93
C VAL A 54 17.03 5.75 -6.24
N ALA A 55 16.28 5.68 -7.34
CA ALA A 55 16.74 6.17 -8.64
C ALA A 55 17.01 7.69 -8.60
N GLU A 56 16.13 8.48 -7.99
CA GLU A 56 16.35 9.93 -7.85
C GLU A 56 17.54 10.26 -6.94
N ARG A 57 17.75 9.50 -5.84
CA ARG A 57 18.94 9.67 -4.98
C ARG A 57 20.24 9.38 -5.71
N ILE A 58 20.29 8.33 -6.54
CA ILE A 58 21.45 8.01 -7.38
C ILE A 58 21.74 9.14 -8.37
N LYS A 59 20.70 9.72 -8.98
CA LYS A 59 20.84 10.84 -9.91
C LYS A 59 21.42 12.08 -9.23
N GLU A 60 20.99 12.39 -8.01
CA GLU A 60 21.61 13.47 -7.22
C GLU A 60 23.08 13.17 -6.87
N ASP A 61 23.44 11.91 -6.61
CA ASP A 61 24.85 11.52 -6.37
C ASP A 61 25.72 11.77 -7.59
N VAL A 62 25.24 11.36 -8.77
CA VAL A 62 25.93 11.59 -10.06
C VAL A 62 26.06 13.08 -10.33
N LYS A 63 24.99 13.85 -10.10
CA LYS A 63 25.01 15.32 -10.25
C LYS A 63 26.06 15.95 -9.33
N THR A 64 26.08 15.56 -8.06
CA THR A 64 27.02 16.09 -7.06
C THR A 64 28.46 15.77 -7.45
N GLN A 65 28.74 14.54 -7.89
CA GLN A 65 30.07 14.17 -8.39
C GLN A 65 30.47 14.99 -9.61
N HIS A 66 29.54 15.24 -10.53
CA HIS A 66 29.79 16.10 -11.69
C HIS A 66 30.16 17.52 -11.26
N GLU A 67 29.44 18.10 -10.30
CA GLU A 67 29.73 19.44 -9.77
C GLU A 67 31.10 19.48 -9.06
N ILE A 68 31.43 18.48 -8.25
CA ILE A 68 32.72 18.36 -7.57
C ILE A 68 33.88 18.29 -8.59
N LEU A 69 33.73 17.53 -9.68
CA LEU A 69 34.77 17.42 -10.71
C LEU A 69 35.05 18.74 -11.46
N HIS A 70 34.09 19.67 -11.48
CA HIS A 70 34.24 20.99 -12.10
C HIS A 70 34.59 22.09 -11.09
N CYS A 71 34.62 21.75 -9.80
CA CYS A 71 34.90 22.68 -8.73
C CYS A 71 36.38 23.12 -8.75
N ARG A 72 36.64 24.42 -8.58
CA ARG A 72 37.99 25.02 -8.71
C ARG A 72 38.57 25.49 -7.38
N ASN A 73 37.79 25.48 -6.30
CA ASN A 73 38.22 25.94 -4.98
C ASN A 73 37.46 25.23 -3.85
N VAL A 74 38.00 25.33 -2.63
CA VAL A 74 37.47 24.60 -1.46
C VAL A 74 36.13 25.17 -0.97
N THR A 75 35.89 26.47 -1.15
CA THR A 75 34.64 27.12 -0.73
C THR A 75 33.44 26.60 -1.52
N ASP A 76 33.58 26.49 -2.84
CA ASP A 76 32.55 25.93 -3.71
C ASP A 76 32.30 24.45 -3.37
N LEU A 77 33.36 23.69 -3.04
CA LEU A 77 33.23 22.30 -2.61
C LEU A 77 32.42 22.17 -1.31
N GLN A 78 32.64 23.06 -0.34
CA GLN A 78 31.85 23.09 0.90
C GLN A 78 30.39 23.40 0.63
N HIS A 79 30.10 24.31 -0.29
CA HIS A 79 28.73 24.65 -0.67
C HIS A 79 28.02 23.47 -1.35
N ILE A 80 28.66 22.82 -2.32
CA ILE A 80 28.14 21.62 -2.99
C ILE A 80 27.79 20.52 -1.98
N GLN A 81 28.67 20.28 -1.00
CA GLN A 81 28.39 19.27 0.04
C GLN A 81 27.24 19.66 0.96
N ALA A 82 27.16 20.93 1.38
CA ALA A 82 26.08 21.42 2.21
C ALA A 82 24.73 21.29 1.50
N ASP A 83 24.67 21.67 0.23
CA ASP A 83 23.48 21.57 -0.61
C ASP A 83 23.06 20.11 -0.82
N PHE A 84 24.02 19.21 -1.07
CA PHE A 84 23.76 17.77 -1.19
C PHE A 84 23.13 17.19 0.08
N ILE A 85 23.68 17.53 1.26
CA ILE A 85 23.16 17.05 2.56
C ILE A 85 21.77 17.61 2.82
N GLN A 86 21.57 18.92 2.62
CA GLN A 86 20.26 19.55 2.82
C GLN A 86 19.22 18.90 1.91
N LYS A 87 19.56 18.70 0.65
CA LYS A 87 18.66 18.06 -0.31
C LYS A 87 18.33 16.62 0.04
N ALA A 88 19.31 15.86 0.55
CA ALA A 88 19.05 14.51 1.04
C ALA A 88 18.04 14.54 2.21
N ILE A 89 18.24 15.43 3.19
CA ILE A 89 17.31 15.59 4.33
C ILE A 89 15.89 15.86 3.83
N ASP A 90 15.74 16.84 2.94
CA ASP A 90 14.44 17.24 2.39
C ASP A 90 13.76 16.07 1.65
N GLN A 91 14.53 15.35 0.83
CA GLN A 91 14.05 14.20 0.06
C GLN A 91 13.61 13.05 0.97
N TYR A 92 14.41 12.67 1.97
CA TYR A 92 14.04 11.61 2.91
C TYR A 92 12.82 11.96 3.75
N GLN A 93 12.70 13.22 4.17
CA GLN A 93 11.53 13.69 4.91
C GLN A 93 10.26 13.60 4.06
N ALA A 94 10.32 14.10 2.82
CA ALA A 94 9.19 14.04 1.88
C ALA A 94 8.80 12.58 1.57
N GLU A 95 9.77 11.72 1.28
CA GLU A 95 9.55 10.31 0.99
C GLU A 95 8.91 9.57 2.17
N THR A 96 9.40 9.82 3.38
CA THR A 96 8.83 9.22 4.60
C THR A 96 7.37 9.62 4.77
N GLY A 97 7.04 10.90 4.55
CA GLY A 97 5.65 11.38 4.60
C GLY A 97 4.77 10.68 3.57
N LYS A 98 5.26 10.54 2.33
CA LYS A 98 4.55 9.86 1.26
C LYS A 98 4.29 8.38 1.56
N LEU A 99 5.30 7.65 2.07
CA LEU A 99 5.14 6.24 2.44
C LEU A 99 4.13 6.03 3.59
N ILE A 100 4.07 6.98 4.55
CA ILE A 100 3.07 6.96 5.62
C ILE A 100 1.66 7.16 5.04
N GLU A 101 1.50 8.10 4.10
CA GLU A 101 0.22 8.35 3.42
C GLU A 101 -0.24 7.12 2.63
N MET A 102 0.64 6.56 1.80
CA MET A 102 0.38 5.32 1.04
C MET A 102 0.01 4.15 1.95
N GLY A 103 0.72 3.99 3.08
CA GLY A 103 0.41 2.97 4.08
C GLY A 103 -0.95 3.20 4.74
N SER A 104 -1.28 4.43 5.10
CA SER A 104 -2.58 4.77 5.68
C SER A 104 -3.73 4.47 4.72
N ASP A 105 -3.58 4.82 3.43
CA ASP A 105 -4.59 4.60 2.40
C ASP A 105 -4.81 3.11 2.13
N ALA A 106 -3.75 2.30 2.18
CA ALA A 106 -3.83 0.85 2.01
C ALA A 106 -4.69 0.15 3.08
N PHE A 107 -4.75 0.70 4.29
CA PHE A 107 -5.51 0.15 5.41
C PHE A 107 -6.78 0.94 5.73
N ALA A 108 -7.04 2.04 5.02
CA ALA A 108 -8.26 2.81 5.18
C ALA A 108 -9.46 2.00 4.64
N PRO A 109 -10.59 1.94 5.37
CA PRO A 109 -11.80 1.32 4.85
C PRO A 109 -12.25 2.09 3.62
N LYS A 110 -12.25 1.43 2.45
CA LYS A 110 -12.72 2.00 1.19
C LYS A 110 -14.18 2.44 1.38
N LYS A 111 -14.49 3.73 1.19
CA LYS A 111 -15.88 4.19 1.20
C LYS A 111 -16.62 3.46 0.08
N ALA A 112 -17.74 2.83 0.42
CA ALA A 112 -18.65 2.27 -0.56
C ALA A 112 -19.34 3.44 -1.27
N ASP A 113 -19.07 3.60 -2.57
CA ASP A 113 -19.83 4.47 -3.47
C ASP A 113 -21.19 3.84 -3.82
#